data_AF-A2DVX9-F1
#
_entry.id   AF-A2DVX9-F1
#
_cell.length_a   1.000
_cell.length_b   1.000
_cell.length_c   1.000
_cell.angle_alpha   90.00
_cell.angle_beta   90.00
_cell.angle_gamma   90.00
#
_symmetry.space_group_name_H-M   'P 1'
#
loop_
_entity.id
_entity.type
_entity.pdbx_description
1 polymer ?
#
loop_
_entity_poly.entity_id
_entity_poly.type
_entity_poly.pdbx_seq_one_letter_code
_entity_poly.pdbx_strand_id
1 'polypeptide(L)'
;MKRGSQIKNQKTSKESTASKSSRSSANSTEKTLDVLTSDAIKNSGGSNVLQAEYYKEVASAVMNSNSPSLYFAKPTISKIQSKEWQQSYLFVIKYLKKYGMTNTLEAIQLENPKVAKTLRGNKCQFVFDELMGTSEDLGDRSFRYRVDSFFDEHGLQLPENPYAFSMSDDIPDGSIQKRQQVSGRANIVKPVLKE
;
A
#
# COMPACT_ATOMS: atom_id res chain seq x y z
N MET A 1 53.57 40.90 -4.98
CA MET A 1 53.74 41.43 -6.35
C MET A 1 52.58 40.95 -7.21
N LYS A 2 51.85 41.91 -7.84
CA LYS A 2 51.05 41.84 -9.11
C LYS A 2 49.99 40.72 -9.24
N ARG A 3 48.75 40.89 -9.72
CA ARG A 3 47.80 41.92 -10.23
C ARG A 3 46.44 41.17 -10.12
N GLY A 4 45.32 41.74 -9.67
CA GLY A 4 44.59 42.82 -10.32
C GLY A 4 43.72 42.28 -11.46
N SER A 5 42.45 41.93 -11.18
CA SER A 5 41.38 41.94 -12.18
C SER A 5 40.11 42.46 -11.54
N GLN A 6 39.85 43.74 -11.78
CA GLN A 6 38.54 44.37 -11.60
C GLN A 6 37.76 44.20 -12.90
N ILE A 7 36.49 43.81 -12.80
CA ILE A 7 35.49 44.13 -13.82
C ILE A 7 34.37 44.87 -13.12
N LYS A 8 34.34 46.18 -13.38
CA LYS A 8 33.23 47.11 -13.15
C LYS A 8 32.38 47.17 -14.41
N ASN A 9 31.15 47.65 -14.22
CA ASN A 9 30.16 48.18 -15.19
C ASN A 9 29.02 47.20 -15.49
N GLN A 10 27.75 47.58 -15.47
CA GLN A 10 27.16 48.92 -15.48
C GLN A 10 25.73 48.89 -14.93
N LYS A 11 25.41 49.94 -14.19
CA LYS A 11 24.09 50.32 -13.70
C LYS A 11 23.36 51.02 -14.85
N THR A 12 22.23 50.49 -15.31
CA THR A 12 21.23 51.26 -16.05
C THR A 12 19.87 51.08 -15.38
N SER A 13 19.53 52.09 -14.60
CA SER A 13 18.17 52.37 -14.18
C SER A 13 17.38 52.83 -15.39
N LYS A 14 16.32 52.10 -15.76
CA LYS A 14 15.13 52.71 -16.38
C LYS A 14 13.90 52.16 -15.68
N GLU A 15 13.44 53.01 -14.79
CA GLU A 15 12.09 53.12 -14.27
C GLU A 15 11.11 53.21 -15.45
N SER A 16 10.18 52.26 -15.55
CA SER A 16 8.93 52.41 -16.27
C SER A 16 7.78 52.15 -15.29
N THR A 17 7.32 53.25 -14.70
CA THR A 17 5.97 53.40 -14.17
C THR A 17 4.94 53.17 -15.28
N ALA A 18 3.77 52.65 -14.90
CA ALA A 18 2.62 52.24 -15.73
C ALA A 18 2.74 50.82 -16.31
N SER A 19 2.10 49.83 -15.72
CA SER A 19 0.69 49.60 -15.99
C SER A 19 0.07 48.69 -14.92
N LYS A 20 -0.72 49.30 -14.05
CA LYS A 20 -1.56 48.64 -13.05
C LYS A 20 -2.94 48.41 -13.67
N SER A 21 -3.07 47.49 -14.63
CA SER A 21 -4.38 47.12 -15.21
C SER A 21 -4.26 45.93 -16.18
N SER A 22 -4.23 44.69 -15.64
CA SER A 22 -4.58 43.42 -16.36
C SER A 22 -4.13 42.13 -15.64
N ARG A 23 -3.57 42.20 -14.43
CA ARG A 23 -2.97 41.02 -13.74
C ARG A 23 -3.96 40.06 -13.04
N SER A 24 -5.26 40.31 -13.06
CA SER A 24 -6.24 39.49 -12.31
C SER A 24 -6.74 38.24 -13.06
N SER A 25 -6.65 38.22 -14.38
CA SER A 25 -7.23 37.13 -15.20
C SER A 25 -6.26 35.99 -15.54
N ALA A 26 -4.95 36.23 -15.56
CA ALA A 26 -3.96 35.19 -15.85
C ALA A 26 -3.69 34.28 -14.63
N ASN A 27 -3.80 34.85 -13.42
CA ASN A 27 -3.58 34.11 -12.17
C ASN A 27 -4.69 33.10 -11.86
N SER A 28 -5.91 33.29 -12.37
CA SER A 28 -7.00 32.32 -12.16
C SER A 28 -6.83 31.09 -13.05
N THR A 29 -6.45 31.29 -14.32
CA THR A 29 -6.23 30.19 -15.27
C THR A 29 -5.03 29.33 -14.89
N GLU A 30 -3.93 29.95 -14.44
CA GLU A 30 -2.74 29.24 -13.98
C GLU A 30 -3.03 28.39 -12.73
N LYS A 31 -3.74 28.96 -11.74
CA LYS A 31 -4.18 28.20 -10.57
C LYS A 31 -5.11 27.05 -10.92
N THR A 32 -6.01 27.23 -11.90
CA THR A 32 -6.87 26.15 -12.38
C THR A 32 -6.05 25.04 -13.05
N LEU A 33 -5.03 25.39 -13.84
CA LEU A 33 -4.12 24.42 -14.46
C LEU A 33 -3.29 23.66 -13.42
N ASP A 34 -2.82 24.34 -12.38
CA ASP A 34 -2.08 23.71 -11.28
C ASP A 34 -2.95 22.68 -10.53
N VAL A 35 -4.21 23.05 -10.24
CA VAL A 35 -5.17 22.15 -9.59
C VAL A 35 -5.47 20.94 -10.47
N LEU A 36 -5.78 21.16 -11.76
CA LEU A 36 -6.07 20.07 -12.69
C LEU A 36 -4.86 19.14 -12.87
N THR A 37 -3.65 19.70 -12.88
CA THR A 37 -2.41 18.92 -12.97
C THR A 37 -2.16 18.14 -11.70
N SER A 38 -2.37 18.74 -10.53
CA SER A 38 -2.26 18.08 -9.23
C SER A 38 -3.25 16.92 -9.12
N ASP A 39 -4.50 17.14 -9.52
CA ASP A 39 -5.54 16.12 -9.53
C ASP A 39 -5.22 15.01 -10.52
N ALA A 40 -4.73 15.34 -11.72
CA ALA A 40 -4.31 14.35 -12.70
C ALA A 40 -3.17 13.48 -12.17
N ILE A 41 -2.16 14.07 -11.53
CA ILE A 41 -1.05 13.33 -10.90
C ILE A 41 -1.57 12.43 -9.77
N LYS A 42 -2.43 12.96 -8.90
CA LYS A 42 -2.99 12.23 -7.76
C LYS A 42 -3.85 11.05 -8.23
N ASN A 43 -4.72 11.27 -9.20
CA ASN A 43 -5.61 10.25 -9.75
C ASN A 43 -4.86 9.19 -10.59
N SER A 44 -3.73 9.57 -11.19
CA SER A 44 -2.85 8.64 -11.92
C SER A 44 -1.89 7.87 -11.01
N GLY A 45 -1.96 8.05 -9.69
CA GLY A 45 -1.10 7.36 -8.74
C GLY A 45 0.34 7.88 -8.69
N GLY A 46 0.58 9.16 -9.01
CA GLY A 46 1.93 9.75 -9.01
C GLY A 46 2.66 9.63 -7.66
N SER A 47 1.94 9.67 -6.53
CA SER A 47 2.52 9.41 -5.21
C SER A 47 3.11 8.00 -5.10
N ASN A 48 2.49 7.00 -5.72
CA ASN A 48 2.99 5.62 -5.69
C ASN A 48 4.28 5.49 -6.51
N VAL A 49 4.37 6.20 -7.64
CA VAL A 49 5.58 6.24 -8.48
C VAL A 49 6.75 6.85 -7.70
N LEU A 50 6.53 8.01 -7.08
CA LEU A 50 7.56 8.69 -6.28
C LEU A 50 8.02 7.84 -5.09
N GLN A 51 7.09 7.18 -4.39
CA GLN A 51 7.44 6.27 -3.30
C GLN A 51 8.25 5.07 -3.82
N ALA A 52 7.84 4.46 -4.92
CA ALA A 52 8.55 3.33 -5.50
C ALA A 52 9.98 3.72 -5.93
N GLU A 53 10.16 4.89 -6.53
CA GLU A 53 11.47 5.42 -6.90
C GLU A 53 12.35 5.70 -5.68
N TYR A 54 11.78 6.33 -4.65
CA TYR A 54 12.47 6.55 -3.37
C TYR A 54 12.96 5.22 -2.77
N TYR A 55 12.10 4.21 -2.70
CA TYR A 55 12.49 2.90 -2.16
C TYR A 55 13.56 2.21 -3.00
N LYS A 56 13.49 2.31 -4.33
CA LYS A 56 14.52 1.79 -5.24
C LYS A 56 15.89 2.43 -4.97
N GLU A 57 15.95 3.75 -4.86
CA GLU A 57 17.21 4.46 -4.59
C GLU A 57 17.76 4.16 -3.20
N VAL A 58 16.89 4.11 -2.17
CA VAL A 58 17.29 3.73 -0.81
C VAL A 58 17.82 2.30 -0.76
N ALA A 59 17.12 1.35 -1.38
CA ALA A 59 17.56 -0.04 -1.44
C ALA A 59 18.92 -0.16 -2.15
N SER A 60 19.11 0.55 -3.27
CA SER A 60 20.39 0.64 -3.98
C SER A 60 21.51 1.16 -3.09
N ALA A 61 21.29 2.27 -2.39
CA ALA A 61 22.27 2.87 -1.49
C ALA A 61 22.61 1.94 -0.32
N VAL A 62 21.61 1.29 0.29
CA VAL A 62 21.80 0.38 1.42
C VAL A 62 22.55 -0.88 1.01
N MET A 63 22.15 -1.51 -0.11
CA MET A 63 22.78 -2.75 -0.58
C MET A 63 24.27 -2.55 -0.91
N ASN A 64 24.61 -1.43 -1.55
CA ASN A 64 25.98 -1.09 -1.94
C ASN A 64 26.83 -0.48 -0.81
N SER A 65 26.24 -0.13 0.32
CA SER A 65 26.97 0.48 1.43
C SER A 65 27.80 -0.52 2.23
N ASN A 66 29.02 -0.13 2.59
CA ASN A 66 29.89 -0.84 3.53
C ASN A 66 29.79 -0.31 4.96
N SER A 67 28.88 0.65 5.22
CA SER A 67 28.71 1.21 6.56
C SER A 67 28.13 0.16 7.52
N PRO A 68 28.77 -0.13 8.66
CA PRO A 68 28.24 -1.06 9.66
C PRO A 68 26.85 -0.63 10.19
N SER A 69 26.59 0.68 10.26
CA SER A 69 25.30 1.21 10.72
C SER A 69 24.13 0.84 9.80
N LEU A 70 24.41 0.60 8.51
CA LEU A 70 23.40 0.21 7.53
C LEU A 70 23.31 -1.30 7.35
N TYR A 71 24.12 -2.08 8.06
CA TYR A 71 24.10 -3.55 7.96
C TYR A 71 22.73 -4.12 8.35
N PHE A 72 22.10 -3.58 9.40
CA PHE A 72 20.76 -3.98 9.84
C PHE A 72 19.65 -3.60 8.87
N ALA A 73 19.88 -2.59 8.02
CA ALA A 73 18.95 -2.18 6.98
C ALA A 73 19.03 -3.08 5.74
N LYS A 74 20.08 -3.91 5.61
CA LYS A 74 20.18 -4.86 4.51
C LYS A 74 19.12 -5.96 4.69
N PRO A 75 18.41 -6.35 3.61
CA PRO A 75 17.40 -7.39 3.69
C PRO A 75 18.04 -8.70 4.15
N THR A 76 17.68 -9.16 5.34
CA THR A 76 18.03 -10.50 5.80
C THR A 76 16.91 -11.43 5.38
N ILE A 77 16.99 -11.93 4.15
CA ILE A 77 15.99 -12.88 3.66
C ILE A 77 16.25 -14.21 4.36
N SER A 78 15.54 -14.45 5.46
CA SER A 78 15.51 -15.76 6.11
C SER A 78 15.11 -16.78 5.06
N LYS A 79 15.91 -17.85 4.92
CA LYS A 79 15.84 -18.81 3.82
C LYS A 79 14.39 -19.11 3.42
N ILE A 80 14.01 -18.60 2.24
CA ILE A 80 12.75 -18.90 1.54
C ILE A 80 12.78 -20.40 1.15
N GLN A 81 12.44 -21.27 2.10
CA GLN A 81 12.56 -22.73 1.92
C GLN A 81 11.19 -23.38 1.76
N SER A 82 10.12 -22.78 2.30
CA SER A 82 8.79 -23.33 2.10
C SER A 82 8.34 -23.11 0.65
N LYS A 83 7.76 -24.16 0.08
CA LYS A 83 7.26 -24.17 -1.30
C LYS A 83 6.11 -23.17 -1.46
N GLU A 84 5.32 -23.00 -0.42
CA GLU A 84 4.17 -22.10 -0.33
C GLU A 84 4.62 -20.64 -0.39
N TRP A 85 5.73 -20.30 0.29
CA TRP A 85 6.28 -18.94 0.22
C TRP A 85 6.82 -18.64 -1.17
N GLN A 86 7.52 -19.60 -1.79
CA GLN A 86 8.00 -19.43 -3.17
C GLN A 86 6.83 -19.22 -4.15
N GLN A 87 5.73 -19.96 -4.00
CA GLN A 87 4.54 -19.79 -4.82
C GLN A 87 3.87 -18.43 -4.60
N SER A 88 3.72 -18.00 -3.34
CA SER A 88 3.12 -16.70 -2.99
C SER A 88 3.97 -15.55 -3.53
N TYR A 89 5.29 -15.64 -3.40
CA TYR A 89 6.21 -14.63 -3.90
C TYR A 89 6.20 -14.55 -5.44
N LEU A 90 6.13 -15.69 -6.13
CA LEU A 90 5.95 -15.74 -7.58
C LEU A 90 4.63 -15.11 -8.03
N PHE A 91 3.57 -15.28 -7.24
CA PHE A 91 2.27 -14.64 -7.51
C PHE A 91 2.39 -13.11 -7.46
N VAL A 92 3.03 -12.57 -6.42
CA VAL A 92 3.30 -11.12 -6.30
C VAL A 92 4.12 -10.62 -7.51
N ILE A 93 5.19 -11.31 -7.89
CA ILE A 93 6.00 -10.88 -9.06
C ILE A 93 5.17 -10.84 -10.34
N LYS A 94 4.28 -11.82 -10.56
CA LYS A 94 3.41 -11.84 -11.74
C LYS A 94 2.40 -10.71 -11.74
N TYR A 95 1.81 -10.41 -10.59
CA TYR A 95 0.94 -9.25 -10.43
C TYR A 95 1.68 -7.96 -10.83
N LEU A 96 2.85 -7.72 -10.23
CA LEU A 96 3.66 -6.54 -10.52
C LEU A 96 4.03 -6.44 -12.01
N LYS A 97 4.32 -7.57 -12.67
CA LYS A 97 4.56 -7.61 -14.13
C LYS A 97 3.30 -7.29 -14.95
N LYS A 98 2.14 -7.84 -14.60
CA LYS A 98 0.86 -7.61 -15.30
C LYS A 98 0.49 -6.13 -15.33
N TYR A 99 0.77 -5.41 -14.24
CA TYR A 99 0.47 -3.98 -14.11
C TYR A 99 1.66 -3.06 -14.42
N GLY A 100 2.76 -3.58 -14.98
CA GLY A 100 3.90 -2.75 -15.40
C GLY A 100 4.63 -2.03 -14.25
N MET A 101 4.59 -2.56 -13.03
CA MET A 101 5.25 -1.97 -11.85
C MET A 101 6.77 -2.27 -11.85
N THR A 102 7.48 -1.72 -12.83
CA THR A 102 8.90 -1.99 -13.10
C THR A 102 9.83 -1.61 -11.95
N ASN A 103 9.63 -0.43 -11.34
CA ASN A 103 10.46 0.04 -10.22
C ASN A 103 10.43 -0.92 -9.02
N THR A 104 9.25 -1.41 -8.66
CA THR A 104 9.09 -2.39 -7.57
C THR A 104 9.74 -3.73 -7.92
N LEU A 105 9.64 -4.17 -9.18
CA LEU A 105 10.30 -5.39 -9.64
C LEU A 105 11.83 -5.29 -9.58
N GLU A 106 12.40 -4.14 -9.93
CA GLU A 106 13.83 -3.90 -9.85
C GLU A 106 14.32 -3.89 -8.40
N ALA A 107 13.61 -3.24 -7.48
CA ALA A 107 13.91 -3.27 -6.05
C ALA A 107 13.91 -4.70 -5.51
N ILE A 108 12.87 -5.48 -5.83
CA ILE A 108 12.77 -6.91 -5.47
C ILE A 108 13.95 -7.73 -6.00
N GLN A 109 14.37 -7.49 -7.25
CA GLN A 109 15.50 -8.21 -7.85
C GLN A 109 16.83 -7.86 -7.18
N LEU A 110 17.00 -6.60 -6.78
CA LEU A 110 18.18 -6.14 -6.07
C LEU A 110 18.30 -6.82 -4.70
N GLU A 111 17.19 -6.90 -3.97
CA GLU A 111 17.15 -7.57 -2.66
C GLU A 111 17.27 -9.09 -2.77
N ASN A 112 16.73 -9.70 -3.84
CA ASN A 112 16.68 -11.15 -4.01
C ASN A 112 16.95 -11.65 -5.44
N PRO A 113 18.22 -11.72 -5.88
CA PRO A 113 18.57 -12.08 -7.25
C PRO A 113 18.26 -13.54 -7.61
N LYS A 114 18.06 -14.43 -6.62
CA LYS A 114 17.83 -15.86 -6.86
C LYS A 114 16.41 -16.17 -7.33
N VAL A 115 15.42 -15.38 -6.90
CA VAL A 115 14.01 -15.67 -7.18
C VAL A 115 13.58 -15.25 -8.60
N ALA A 116 14.33 -14.34 -9.24
CA ALA A 116 14.06 -13.89 -10.61
C ALA A 116 14.10 -15.01 -11.66
N LYS A 117 14.81 -16.12 -11.39
CA LYS A 117 15.09 -17.18 -12.38
C LYS A 117 14.02 -18.27 -12.48
N THR A 118 13.05 -18.34 -11.55
CA THR A 118 12.12 -19.48 -11.42
C THR A 118 10.77 -19.29 -12.12
N LEU A 119 10.60 -18.23 -12.91
CA LEU A 119 9.32 -17.87 -13.55
C LEU A 119 9.06 -18.65 -14.83
N ARG A 120 8.54 -19.88 -14.71
CA ARG A 120 7.84 -20.56 -15.80
C ARG A 120 6.54 -21.18 -15.28
N GLY A 121 5.40 -20.72 -15.78
CA GLY A 121 4.15 -21.46 -15.61
C GLY A 121 2.91 -20.60 -15.75
N ASN A 122 1.99 -20.98 -16.63
CA ASN A 122 0.72 -20.29 -16.86
C ASN A 122 -0.30 -20.45 -15.70
N LYS A 123 -0.06 -21.38 -14.76
CA LYS A 123 -1.01 -21.74 -13.69
C LYS A 123 -1.38 -20.59 -12.74
N CYS A 124 -0.44 -19.68 -12.42
CA CYS A 124 -0.78 -18.55 -11.54
C CYS A 124 -1.70 -17.53 -12.21
N GLN A 125 -1.74 -17.46 -13.55
CA GLN A 125 -2.61 -16.52 -14.24
C GLN A 125 -4.07 -16.92 -14.05
N PHE A 126 -4.37 -18.21 -14.19
CA PHE A 126 -5.69 -18.78 -13.92
C PHE A 126 -6.18 -18.45 -12.50
N VAL A 127 -5.35 -18.71 -11.48
CA VAL A 127 -5.70 -18.40 -10.08
C VAL A 127 -5.92 -16.89 -9.87
N PHE A 128 -5.16 -16.05 -10.57
CA PHE A 128 -5.33 -14.60 -10.48
C PHE A 128 -6.65 -14.16 -11.10
N ASP A 129 -6.99 -14.68 -12.27
CA ASP A 129 -8.22 -14.32 -12.97
C ASP A 129 -9.45 -14.87 -12.21
N GLU A 130 -9.34 -16.04 -11.58
CA GLU A 130 -10.34 -16.57 -10.63
C GLU A 130 -10.49 -15.69 -9.39
N LEU A 131 -9.38 -15.23 -8.78
CA LEU A 131 -9.42 -14.33 -7.63
C LEU A 131 -10.02 -12.96 -7.99
N MET A 132 -9.72 -12.43 -9.18
CA MET A 132 -10.31 -11.17 -9.63
C MET A 132 -11.79 -11.33 -9.94
N GLY A 133 -12.19 -12.41 -10.62
CA GLY A 133 -13.60 -12.71 -10.86
C GLY A 133 -14.38 -12.87 -9.56
N THR A 134 -13.83 -13.57 -8.57
CA THR A 134 -14.45 -13.64 -7.23
C THR A 134 -14.48 -12.29 -6.54
N SER A 135 -13.45 -11.44 -6.66
CA SER A 135 -13.46 -10.08 -6.10
C SER A 135 -14.53 -9.19 -6.74
N GLU A 136 -14.72 -9.28 -8.06
CA GLU A 136 -15.75 -8.57 -8.80
C GLU A 136 -17.14 -9.05 -8.37
N ASP A 137 -17.35 -10.37 -8.32
CA ASP A 137 -18.58 -10.99 -7.80
C ASP A 137 -18.88 -10.58 -6.36
N LEU A 138 -17.85 -10.44 -5.51
CA LEU A 138 -18.00 -10.01 -4.12
C LEU A 138 -18.39 -8.53 -4.04
N GLY A 139 -17.92 -7.69 -4.96
CA GLY A 139 -18.23 -6.27 -5.04
C GLY A 139 -19.64 -5.99 -5.55
N ASP A 140 -20.13 -6.79 -6.50
CA ASP A 140 -21.47 -6.66 -7.07
C ASP A 140 -22.57 -7.18 -6.14
N ARG A 141 -22.22 -8.06 -5.19
CA ARG A 141 -23.16 -8.61 -4.21
C ARG A 141 -23.25 -7.73 -2.98
N SER A 142 -24.38 -7.04 -2.84
CA SER A 142 -24.73 -6.34 -1.60
C SER A 142 -24.75 -7.30 -0.40
N PHE A 143 -24.47 -6.78 0.81
CA PHE A 143 -24.61 -7.55 2.05
C PHE A 143 -25.98 -8.22 2.15
N ARG A 144 -27.03 -7.50 1.73
CA ARG A 144 -28.42 -7.99 1.70
C ARG A 144 -28.57 -9.25 0.85
N TYR A 145 -28.04 -9.23 -0.38
CA TYR A 145 -28.07 -10.40 -1.27
C TYR A 145 -27.43 -11.64 -0.63
N ARG A 146 -26.35 -11.47 0.15
CA ARG A 146 -25.68 -12.59 0.83
C ARG A 146 -26.48 -13.11 2.02
N VAL A 147 -27.10 -12.21 2.77
CA VAL A 147 -28.00 -12.59 3.86
C VAL A 147 -29.17 -13.39 3.27
N ASP A 148 -29.81 -12.88 2.23
CA ASP A 148 -30.94 -13.55 1.58
C ASP A 148 -30.53 -14.94 1.05
N SER A 149 -29.39 -15.04 0.33
CA SER A 149 -28.86 -16.31 -0.17
C SER A 149 -28.57 -17.33 0.94
N PHE A 150 -28.04 -16.88 2.09
CA PHE A 150 -27.76 -17.75 3.23
C PHE A 150 -29.04 -18.31 3.86
N PHE A 151 -30.08 -17.47 3.98
CA PHE A 151 -31.37 -17.90 4.52
C PHE A 151 -32.04 -18.89 3.56
N ASP A 152 -32.00 -18.64 2.26
CA ASP A 152 -32.51 -19.55 1.23
C ASP A 152 -31.79 -20.91 1.25
N GLU A 153 -30.45 -20.91 1.34
CA GLU A 153 -29.64 -22.14 1.37
C GLU A 153 -29.91 -23.01 2.60
N HIS A 154 -30.21 -22.38 3.75
CA HIS A 154 -30.48 -23.07 5.00
C HIS A 154 -31.98 -23.26 5.30
N GLY A 155 -32.87 -22.87 4.39
CA GLY A 155 -34.32 -22.98 4.58
C GLY A 155 -34.85 -22.14 5.75
N LEU A 156 -34.16 -21.05 6.07
CA LEU A 156 -34.53 -20.13 7.14
C LEU A 156 -35.44 -19.04 6.57
N GLN A 157 -36.43 -18.61 7.35
CA GLN A 157 -37.27 -17.47 6.98
C GLN A 157 -36.65 -16.17 7.52
N LEU A 158 -36.49 -15.19 6.64
CA LEU A 158 -36.16 -13.83 7.05
C LEU A 158 -37.32 -13.27 7.88
N PRO A 159 -37.05 -12.65 9.05
CA PRO A 159 -38.09 -11.93 9.76
C PRO A 159 -38.66 -10.82 8.85
N GLU A 160 -39.98 -10.66 8.83
CA GLU A 160 -40.71 -9.69 7.96
C GLU A 160 -40.17 -8.25 8.08
N ASN A 161 -39.49 -7.95 9.19
CA ASN A 161 -38.76 -6.70 9.35
C ASN A 161 -37.30 -6.98 9.76
N PRO A 162 -36.34 -6.91 8.83
CA PRO A 162 -34.91 -7.10 9.12
C PRO A 162 -34.31 -5.95 9.95
N TYR A 163 -35.07 -4.88 10.20
CA TYR A 163 -34.71 -3.79 11.11
C TYR A 163 -35.50 -3.86 12.44
N ALA A 164 -36.29 -4.92 12.68
CA ALA A 164 -36.94 -5.14 13.97
C ALA A 164 -35.97 -5.58 15.08
N PHE A 165 -34.66 -5.72 14.76
CA PHE A 165 -33.59 -5.60 15.74
C PHE A 165 -33.50 -4.13 16.19
N SER A 166 -34.58 -3.61 16.76
CA SER A 166 -34.49 -2.40 17.56
C SER A 166 -33.58 -2.74 18.73
N MET A 167 -32.60 -1.87 19.01
CA MET A 167 -31.83 -1.89 20.24
C MET A 167 -32.72 -1.55 21.45
N SER A 168 -33.80 -2.30 21.66
CA SER A 168 -34.73 -2.08 22.77
C SER A 168 -34.76 -3.22 23.78
N ASP A 169 -33.75 -4.09 23.77
CA ASP A 169 -33.47 -4.99 24.90
C ASP A 169 -32.14 -4.61 25.54
N ASP A 170 -32.28 -3.85 26.63
CA ASP A 170 -31.40 -3.81 27.79
C ASP A 170 -29.91 -3.55 27.54
N ILE A 171 -29.53 -2.27 27.46
CA ILE A 171 -28.28 -1.86 28.11
C ILE A 171 -28.57 -1.94 29.62
N PRO A 172 -28.02 -2.92 30.37
CA PRO A 172 -28.16 -2.91 31.80
C PRO A 172 -27.40 -1.69 32.30
N ASP A 173 -28.13 -0.79 32.94
CA ASP A 173 -27.60 0.37 33.62
C ASP A 173 -26.42 -0.03 34.52
N GLY A 174 -25.23 0.48 34.19
CA GLY A 174 -24.35 1.11 35.16
C GLY A 174 -23.72 0.31 36.31
N SER A 175 -23.99 -0.99 36.52
CA SER A 175 -23.32 -1.73 37.62
C SER A 175 -22.04 -2.41 37.13
N ILE A 176 -20.93 -1.67 37.18
CA ILE A 176 -19.56 -2.23 37.12
C ILE A 176 -19.36 -3.12 38.36
N GLN A 177 -19.73 -4.39 38.27
CA GLN A 177 -19.23 -5.39 39.21
C GLN A 177 -17.80 -5.74 38.82
N LYS A 178 -16.87 -5.41 39.72
CA LYS A 178 -15.44 -5.78 39.67
C LYS A 178 -15.31 -7.24 39.24
N ARG A 179 -14.82 -7.44 38.02
CA ARG A 179 -14.39 -8.74 37.52
C ARG A 179 -13.18 -9.16 38.36
N GLN A 180 -13.39 -10.07 39.31
CA GLN A 180 -12.31 -10.77 40.00
C GLN A 180 -11.39 -11.39 38.95
N GLN A 181 -10.10 -11.09 39.06
CA GLN A 181 -9.06 -11.78 38.32
C GLN A 181 -9.04 -13.25 38.78
N VAL A 182 -9.62 -14.14 37.98
CA VAL A 182 -9.33 -15.58 38.10
C VAL A 182 -8.06 -15.84 37.31
N SER A 183 -6.94 -15.81 38.03
CA SER A 183 -5.64 -16.31 37.58
C SER A 183 -5.73 -17.82 37.33
N GLY A 184 -6.19 -18.21 36.15
CA GLY A 184 -6.08 -19.58 35.65
C GLY A 184 -4.69 -19.87 35.11
N ARG A 185 -3.79 -20.38 35.96
CA ARG A 185 -2.56 -21.04 35.51
C ARG A 185 -2.95 -22.28 34.69
N ALA A 186 -2.70 -22.25 33.39
CA ALA A 186 -2.76 -23.44 32.55
C ALA A 186 -1.63 -24.39 32.96
N ASN A 187 -1.98 -25.52 33.56
CA ASN A 187 -1.07 -26.64 33.78
C ASN A 187 -0.72 -27.27 32.42
N ILE A 188 0.52 -27.09 31.99
CA ILE A 188 1.11 -27.79 30.85
C ILE A 188 1.38 -29.24 31.30
N VAL A 189 0.51 -30.16 30.89
CA VAL A 189 0.77 -31.60 31.00
C VAL A 189 1.77 -31.97 29.91
N LYS A 190 2.99 -32.34 30.30
CA LYS A 190 3.98 -32.92 29.39
C LYS A 190 3.60 -34.38 29.09
N PRO A 191 3.63 -34.83 27.82
CA PRO A 191 3.45 -36.24 27.50
C PRO A 191 4.69 -37.04 27.96
N VAL A 192 4.43 -38.13 28.68
CA VAL A 192 5.41 -39.15 29.05
C VAL A 192 5.74 -39.98 27.80
N LEU A 193 6.98 -39.90 27.35
CA LEU A 193 7.55 -40.87 26.41
C LEU A 193 7.76 -42.17 27.18
N LYS A 194 7.10 -43.25 26.74
CA LYS A 194 7.44 -44.61 27.16
C LYS A 194 8.61 -45.08 26.30
N GLU A 195 9.66 -45.56 26.97
CA GLU A 195 10.79 -46.29 26.40
C GLU A 195 10.35 -47.65 25.83
#